data_AF-A0A4Y9TEB5-F1
#
_entry.id   AF-A0A4Y9TEB5-F1
#
_cell.length_a   1.000
_cell.length_b   1.000
_cell.length_c   1.000
_cell.angle_alpha   90.00
_cell.angle_beta   90.00
_cell.angle_gamma   90.00
#
_symmetry.space_group_name_H-M   'P 1'
#
loop_
_entity.id
_entity.type
_entity.pdbx_description
1 polymer ?
#
loop_
_entity_poly.entity_id
_entity_poly.type
_entity_poly.pdbx_seq_one_letter_code
_entity_poly.pdbx_strand_id
1 'polypeptide(L)'
;MLLVGMGDIHGEPPSAGSKLSESSFMLLMLGAAVFIAAMFAWVTSEPQVQAFTFDENQQLLTLTVTRRGRKPMEVRVPFDHILSIRPYAVALFDHDGHFYVTYKGPKGKVLGYQMGDGTSLADIEFHAAWLRGMIGERMQELLNLDK
;
A
#
# COMPACT_ATOMS: atom_id res chain seq x y z
N MET A 1 -52.09 28.97 -64.78
CA MET A 1 -52.07 27.49 -64.77
C MET A 1 -51.25 27.04 -63.57
N LEU A 2 -51.82 26.12 -62.78
CA LEU A 2 -51.22 25.38 -61.67
C LEU A 2 -50.14 24.41 -62.14
N LEU A 3 -49.11 24.16 -61.31
CA LEU A 3 -48.72 22.87 -60.68
C LEU A 3 -47.29 23.01 -60.12
N VAL A 4 -47.09 23.01 -58.78
CA VAL A 4 -46.59 21.88 -57.97
C VAL A 4 -45.22 21.39 -58.48
N GLY A 5 -44.08 21.49 -57.81
CA GLY A 5 -43.79 21.30 -56.38
C GLY A 5 -42.93 20.05 -56.24
N MET A 6 -41.67 20.16 -55.82
CA MET A 6 -40.98 19.17 -54.98
C MET A 6 -39.60 19.71 -54.60
N GLY A 7 -39.38 19.89 -53.30
CA GLY A 7 -38.04 20.01 -52.78
C GLY A 7 -37.35 18.65 -52.87
N ASP A 8 -36.05 18.65 -53.11
CA ASP A 8 -35.19 17.55 -52.70
C ASP A 8 -34.07 18.12 -51.86
N ILE A 9 -34.25 17.89 -50.57
CA ILE A 9 -33.29 18.03 -49.50
C ILE A 9 -32.26 16.93 -49.80
N HIS A 10 -31.14 17.27 -50.44
CA HIS A 10 -30.08 16.29 -50.61
C HIS A 10 -29.42 16.10 -49.24
N GLY A 11 -29.99 15.15 -48.50
CA GLY A 11 -29.53 14.73 -47.19
C GLY A 11 -28.10 14.22 -47.30
N GLU A 12 -27.20 14.95 -46.66
CA GLU A 12 -25.90 14.44 -46.27
C GLU A 12 -26.13 13.13 -45.46
N PRO A 13 -25.50 12.01 -45.82
CA PRO A 13 -25.70 10.77 -45.08
C PRO A 13 -25.18 10.97 -43.65
N PRO A 14 -25.91 10.49 -42.62
CA PRO A 14 -25.53 10.75 -41.25
C PRO A 14 -24.17 10.13 -40.98
N SER A 15 -23.18 10.97 -40.67
CA SER A 15 -21.85 10.60 -40.16
C SER A 15 -21.92 9.96 -38.75
N ALA A 16 -23.03 9.32 -38.41
CA ALA A 16 -23.33 8.77 -37.09
C ALA A 16 -22.58 7.46 -36.85
N GLY A 17 -22.23 6.71 -37.90
CA GLY A 17 -21.47 5.46 -37.81
C GLY A 17 -19.99 5.65 -37.43
N SER A 18 -19.34 6.71 -37.91
CA SER A 18 -17.93 7.00 -37.61
C SER A 18 -17.73 7.50 -36.18
N LYS A 19 -18.61 8.40 -35.70
CA LYS A 19 -18.54 8.97 -34.34
C LYS A 19 -18.74 7.94 -33.23
N LEU A 20 -19.60 6.95 -33.43
CA LEU A 20 -19.83 5.88 -32.44
C LEU A 20 -18.64 4.90 -32.34
N SER A 21 -18.00 4.58 -33.47
CA SER A 21 -16.82 3.72 -33.51
C SER A 21 -15.61 4.39 -32.85
N GLU A 22 -15.38 5.67 -33.16
CA GLU A 22 -14.33 6.48 -32.54
C GLU A 22 -14.58 6.70 -31.03
N SER A 23 -15.82 7.01 -30.65
CA SER A 23 -16.19 7.17 -29.23
C SER A 23 -16.02 5.87 -28.44
N SER A 24 -16.37 4.72 -29.02
CA SER A 24 -16.20 3.42 -28.39
C SER A 24 -14.72 3.04 -28.26
N PHE A 25 -13.92 3.35 -29.29
CA PHE A 25 -12.48 3.14 -29.28
C PHE A 25 -11.77 4.01 -28.23
N MET A 26 -12.14 5.30 -28.13
CA MET A 26 -11.60 6.18 -27.09
C MET A 26 -11.96 5.71 -25.68
N LEU A 27 -13.22 5.25 -25.46
CA LEU A 27 -13.64 4.70 -24.19
C LEU A 27 -12.87 3.43 -23.83
N LEU A 28 -12.64 2.54 -24.81
CA LEU A 28 -11.84 1.33 -24.63
C LEU A 28 -10.39 1.66 -24.24
N MET A 29 -9.78 2.64 -24.91
CA MET A 29 -8.41 3.09 -24.60
C MET A 29 -8.33 3.70 -23.21
N LEU A 30 -9.30 4.54 -22.82
CA LEU A 30 -9.35 5.12 -21.47
C LEU A 30 -9.53 4.02 -20.42
N GLY A 31 -10.45 3.07 -20.65
CA GLY A 31 -10.66 1.93 -19.76
C GLY A 31 -9.41 1.07 -19.59
N ALA A 32 -8.71 0.77 -20.69
CA ALA A 32 -7.44 0.04 -20.66
C ALA A 32 -6.36 0.81 -19.89
N ALA A 33 -6.24 2.12 -20.10
CA ALA A 33 -5.27 2.96 -19.39
C ALA A 33 -5.54 2.98 -17.87
N VAL A 34 -6.80 3.16 -17.46
CA VAL A 34 -7.20 3.12 -16.04
C VAL A 34 -6.92 1.74 -15.44
N PHE A 35 -7.23 0.67 -16.16
CA PHE A 35 -6.96 -0.69 -15.71
C PHE A 35 -5.45 -0.95 -15.51
N ILE A 36 -4.63 -0.54 -16.47
CA ILE A 36 -3.17 -0.63 -16.38
C ILE A 36 -2.65 0.17 -15.18
N ALA A 37 -3.12 1.41 -15.00
CA ALA A 37 -2.74 2.24 -13.87
C ALA A 37 -3.13 1.59 -12.53
N ALA A 38 -4.33 1.01 -12.45
CA ALA A 38 -4.79 0.27 -11.27
C ALA A 38 -3.93 -0.97 -10.99
N MET A 39 -3.54 -1.72 -12.03
CA MET A 39 -2.62 -2.86 -11.90
C MET A 39 -1.24 -2.44 -11.40
N PHE A 40 -0.69 -1.35 -11.91
CA PHE A 40 0.57 -0.82 -11.40
C PHE A 40 0.44 -0.38 -9.94
N ALA A 41 -0.59 0.40 -9.60
CA ALA A 41 -0.86 0.83 -8.23
C ALA A 41 -0.96 -0.37 -7.26
N TRP A 42 -1.65 -1.44 -7.68
CA TRP A 42 -1.80 -2.68 -6.93
C TRP A 42 -0.46 -3.41 -6.73
N VAL A 43 0.37 -3.54 -7.77
CA VAL A 43 1.67 -4.23 -7.67
C VAL A 43 2.70 -3.40 -6.89
N THR A 44 2.59 -2.07 -6.92
CA THR A 44 3.48 -1.16 -6.19
C THR A 44 3.06 -0.88 -4.76
N SER A 45 1.89 -1.37 -4.31
CA SER A 45 1.39 -1.18 -2.95
C SER A 45 2.41 -1.60 -1.89
N GLU A 46 2.25 -1.02 -0.71
CA GLU A 46 3.15 -1.25 0.41
C GLU A 46 3.27 -2.74 0.76
N PRO A 47 4.48 -3.21 1.10
CA PRO A 47 4.70 -4.56 1.56
C PRO A 47 4.06 -4.77 2.94
N GLN A 48 3.46 -5.95 3.15
CA GLN A 48 2.83 -6.32 4.42
C GLN A 48 3.69 -7.36 5.15
N VAL A 49 3.90 -7.16 6.45
CA VAL A 49 4.56 -8.14 7.32
C VAL A 49 3.51 -9.16 7.79
N GLN A 50 3.72 -10.43 7.48
CA GLN A 50 2.81 -11.52 7.89
C GLN A 50 3.20 -12.12 9.24
N ALA A 51 4.50 -12.19 9.50
CA ALA A 51 5.05 -12.73 10.73
C ALA A 51 6.36 -12.02 11.03
N PHE A 52 6.70 -11.94 12.32
CA PHE A 52 7.97 -11.43 12.77
C PHE A 52 8.42 -12.15 14.03
N THR A 53 9.73 -12.26 14.21
CA THR A 53 10.34 -12.87 15.39
C THR A 53 11.56 -12.07 15.80
N PHE A 54 11.68 -11.81 17.10
CA PHE A 54 12.88 -11.28 17.73
C PHE A 54 13.65 -12.44 18.37
N ASP A 55 14.86 -12.71 17.88
CA ASP A 55 15.78 -13.66 18.49
C ASP A 55 16.79 -12.91 19.33
N GLU A 56 16.65 -13.00 20.65
CA GLU A 56 17.53 -12.35 21.62
C GLU A 56 18.95 -12.93 21.60
N ASN A 57 19.09 -14.24 21.41
CA ASN A 57 20.40 -14.91 21.42
C ASN A 57 21.23 -14.52 20.20
N GLN A 58 20.58 -14.42 19.04
CA GLN A 58 21.22 -14.02 17.79
C GLN A 58 21.21 -12.50 17.56
N GLN A 59 20.51 -11.74 18.41
CA GLN A 59 20.30 -10.30 18.25
C GLN A 59 19.76 -9.97 16.86
N LEU A 60 18.73 -10.71 16.43
CA LEU A 60 18.23 -10.70 15.06
C LEU A 60 16.70 -10.55 15.01
N LEU A 61 16.23 -9.58 14.24
CA LEU A 61 14.82 -9.45 13.86
C LEU A 61 14.61 -10.13 12.52
N THR A 62 13.73 -11.13 12.48
CA THR A 62 13.30 -11.78 11.24
C THR A 62 11.89 -11.35 10.91
N LEU A 63 11.67 -10.88 9.68
CA LEU A 63 10.38 -10.46 9.15
C LEU A 63 10.02 -11.33 7.95
N THR A 64 8.80 -11.87 7.92
CA THR A 64 8.23 -12.50 6.74
C THR A 64 7.38 -11.47 6.01
N VAL A 65 7.92 -10.93 4.92
CA VAL A 65 7.33 -9.82 4.17
C VAL A 65 6.70 -10.33 2.89
N THR A 66 5.46 -9.93 2.62
CA THR A 66 4.77 -10.24 1.37
C THR A 66 4.48 -8.97 0.60
N ARG A 67 4.78 -8.99 -0.71
CA ARG A 67 4.41 -7.93 -1.64
C ARG A 67 3.36 -8.42 -2.62
N ARG A 68 2.40 -7.56 -2.97
CA ARG A 68 1.33 -7.93 -3.91
C ARG A 68 1.91 -8.43 -5.24
N GLY A 69 1.45 -9.60 -5.68
CA GLY A 69 1.94 -10.27 -6.88
C GLY A 69 3.32 -10.95 -6.74
N ARG A 70 3.87 -11.08 -5.53
CA ARG A 70 5.14 -11.77 -5.26
C ARG A 70 4.99 -12.81 -4.16
N LYS A 71 5.89 -13.80 -4.15
CA LYS A 71 5.99 -14.75 -3.04
C LYS A 71 6.49 -14.05 -1.76
N PRO A 72 6.08 -14.53 -0.57
CA PRO A 72 6.65 -14.09 0.69
C PRO A 72 8.18 -14.23 0.69
N MET A 73 8.87 -13.30 1.35
CA MET A 73 10.32 -13.31 1.52
C MET A 73 10.69 -13.07 2.98
N GLU A 74 11.76 -13.72 3.43
CA GLU A 74 12.35 -13.45 4.75
C GLU A 74 13.32 -12.26 4.66
N VAL A 75 13.17 -11.31 5.57
CA VAL A 75 14.09 -10.20 5.78
C VAL A 75 14.71 -10.37 7.16
N ARG A 76 16.03 -10.48 7.22
CA ARG A 76 16.79 -10.64 8.46
C ARG A 76 17.51 -9.33 8.76
N VAL A 77 17.22 -8.75 9.92
CA VAL A 77 17.69 -7.43 10.35
C VAL A 77 18.43 -7.59 11.67
N PRO A 78 19.76 -7.50 11.67
CA PRO A 78 20.56 -7.41 12.89
C PRO A 78 20.11 -6.24 13.78
N PHE A 79 20.15 -6.41 15.11
CA PHE A 79 19.67 -5.38 16.04
C PHE A 79 20.48 -4.08 15.99
N ASP A 80 21.75 -4.13 15.60
CA ASP A 80 22.61 -2.96 15.37
C ASP A 80 22.20 -2.15 14.14
N HIS A 81 21.52 -2.78 13.18
CA HIS A 81 20.96 -2.11 12.01
C HIS A 81 19.59 -1.51 12.27
N ILE A 82 18.90 -1.90 13.34
CA ILE A 82 17.64 -1.26 13.75
C ILE A 82 17.97 0.17 14.14
N LEU A 83 17.27 1.13 13.53
CA LEU A 83 17.39 2.55 13.86
C LEU A 83 16.37 2.93 14.92
N SER A 84 15.13 2.48 14.74
CA SER A 84 14.08 2.64 15.74
C SER A 84 12.98 1.62 15.59
N ILE A 85 12.28 1.32 16.68
CA ILE A 85 10.96 0.68 16.67
C ILE A 85 10.00 1.60 17.41
N ARG A 86 8.91 1.99 16.78
CA ARG A 86 7.88 2.84 17.40
C ARG A 86 6.55 2.11 17.46
N PRO A 87 5.89 2.02 18.63
CA PRO A 87 4.52 1.57 18.71
C PRO A 87 3.57 2.70 18.33
N TYR A 88 2.48 2.35 17.63
CA TYR A 88 1.42 3.25 17.22
C TYR A 88 0.08 2.73 17.71
N ALA A 89 -0.74 3.63 18.26
CA ALA A 89 -2.14 3.35 18.56
C ALA A 89 -3.02 3.82 17.39
N VAL A 90 -3.96 2.98 16.96
CA VAL A 90 -4.89 3.30 15.88
C VAL A 90 -6.19 3.88 16.45
N ALA A 91 -6.38 5.15 16.13
CA ALA A 91 -7.51 6.02 16.41
C ALA A 91 -8.92 5.39 16.40
N LEU A 92 -9.23 4.63 15.34
CA LEU A 92 -10.63 4.32 15.01
C LEU A 92 -11.32 3.40 16.01
N PHE A 93 -10.55 2.69 16.84
CA PHE A 93 -11.07 1.74 17.80
C PHE A 93 -10.44 1.86 19.20
N ASP A 94 -9.40 2.66 19.41
CA ASP A 94 -8.67 2.81 20.70
C ASP A 94 -8.30 1.45 21.37
N HIS A 95 -8.28 0.39 20.57
CA HIS A 95 -8.13 -0.99 21.01
C HIS A 95 -6.98 -1.68 20.32
N ASP A 96 -6.62 -1.26 19.11
CA ASP A 96 -5.61 -1.91 18.30
C ASP A 96 -4.47 -0.96 17.94
N GLY A 97 -3.28 -1.52 17.78
CA GLY A 97 -2.06 -0.84 17.42
C GLY A 97 -1.19 -1.68 16.50
N HIS A 98 -0.01 -1.14 16.20
CA HIS A 98 1.04 -1.82 15.46
C HIS A 98 2.39 -1.25 15.86
N PHE A 99 3.47 -1.93 15.46
CA PHE A 99 4.82 -1.38 15.51
C PHE A 99 5.27 -0.95 14.12
N TYR A 100 6.04 0.13 14.06
CA TYR A 100 6.79 0.50 12.88
C TYR A 100 8.28 0.39 13.18
N VAL A 101 8.96 -0.53 12.49
CA VAL A 101 10.42 -0.67 12.57
C VAL A 101 11.07 0.11 11.44
N THR A 102 12.12 0.87 11.75
CA THR A 102 13.04 1.42 10.76
C THR A 102 14.42 0.84 10.96
N TYR A 103 15.10 0.52 9.86
CA TYR A 103 16.42 -0.08 9.90
C TYR A 103 17.28 0.35 8.71
N LYS A 104 18.59 0.21 8.87
CA LYS A 104 19.58 0.44 7.82
C LYS A 104 19.67 -0.79 6.92
N GLY A 105 19.12 -0.66 5.72
CA GLY A 105 19.18 -1.65 4.67
C GLY A 105 20.48 -1.61 3.85
N PRO A 106 20.56 -2.43 2.79
CA PRO A 106 21.71 -2.49 1.90
C PRO A 106 22.08 -1.11 1.35
N LYS A 107 23.38 -0.85 1.21
CA LYS A 107 23.92 0.46 0.75
C LYS A 107 23.53 1.65 1.64
N GLY A 108 23.17 1.39 2.90
CA GLY A 108 22.81 2.44 3.85
C GLY A 108 21.42 3.04 3.65
N LYS A 109 20.59 2.46 2.78
CA LYS A 109 19.21 2.93 2.57
C LYS A 109 18.37 2.66 3.82
N VAL A 110 17.68 3.67 4.33
CA VAL A 110 16.70 3.48 5.41
C VAL A 110 15.46 2.82 4.84
N LEU A 111 15.03 1.74 5.47
CA LEU A 111 13.82 0.99 5.14
C LEU A 111 12.95 0.88 6.39
N GLY A 112 11.65 0.75 6.19
CA GLY A 112 10.71 0.59 7.30
C GLY A 112 9.58 -0.37 6.96
N TYR A 113 9.07 -1.03 8.00
CA TYR A 113 7.95 -1.95 7.91
C TYR A 113 7.01 -1.75 9.10
N GLN A 114 5.72 -1.83 8.79
CA GLN A 114 4.65 -1.97 9.76
C GLN A 114 4.48 -3.46 10.10
N MET A 115 4.39 -3.78 11.40
CA MET A 115 4.30 -5.15 11.91
C MET A 115 3.36 -5.23 13.11
N GLY A 116 2.70 -6.38 13.26
CA GLY A 116 1.76 -6.61 14.37
C GLY A 116 0.44 -5.88 14.19
N ASP A 117 -0.05 -5.73 12.96
CA ASP A 117 -1.34 -5.09 12.68
C ASP A 117 -2.50 -5.80 13.38
N GLY A 118 -3.36 -5.02 14.06
CA GLY A 118 -4.49 -5.56 14.81
C GLY A 118 -4.10 -6.15 16.16
N THR A 119 -2.91 -5.83 16.68
CA THR A 119 -2.51 -6.22 18.04
C THR A 119 -3.18 -5.30 19.04
N SER A 120 -3.69 -5.84 20.15
CA SER A 120 -4.36 -5.01 21.15
C SER A 120 -3.39 -3.99 21.77
N LEU A 121 -3.90 -2.85 22.22
CA LEU A 121 -3.06 -1.80 22.81
C LEU A 121 -2.31 -2.31 24.06
N ALA A 122 -2.97 -3.13 24.88
CA ALA A 122 -2.36 -3.74 26.06
C ALA A 122 -1.18 -4.66 25.66
N ASP A 123 -1.34 -5.45 24.59
CA ASP A 123 -0.27 -6.29 24.07
C ASP A 123 0.86 -5.46 23.45
N ILE A 124 0.53 -4.37 22.75
CA ILE A 124 1.53 -3.42 22.22
C ILE A 124 2.37 -2.83 23.36
N GLU A 125 1.74 -2.36 24.44
CA GLU A 125 2.46 -1.80 25.60
C GLU A 125 3.33 -2.84 26.30
N PHE A 126 2.77 -4.04 26.51
CA PHE A 126 3.49 -5.17 27.10
C PHE A 126 4.72 -5.55 26.26
N HIS A 127 4.55 -5.72 24.96
CA HIS A 127 5.63 -6.05 24.04
C HIS A 127 6.62 -4.90 23.87
N ALA A 128 6.17 -3.65 23.92
CA ALA A 128 7.05 -2.49 23.89
C ALA A 128 8.00 -2.45 25.09
N ALA A 129 7.48 -2.74 26.30
CA ALA A 129 8.30 -2.82 27.51
C ALA A 129 9.35 -3.95 27.41
N TRP A 130 8.96 -5.12 26.89
CA TRP A 130 9.90 -6.21 26.64
C TRP A 130 10.96 -5.86 25.58
N LEU A 131 10.55 -5.29 24.44
CA LEU A 131 11.45 -4.84 23.37
C LEU A 131 12.42 -3.76 23.85
N ARG A 132 11.97 -2.82 24.69
CA ARG A 132 12.82 -1.81 25.32
C ARG A 132 13.99 -2.44 26.08
N GLY A 133 13.78 -3.59 26.73
CA GLY A 133 14.84 -4.36 27.38
C GLY A 133 15.92 -4.87 26.41
N MET A 134 15.53 -5.23 25.19
CA MET A 134 16.46 -5.79 24.19
C MET A 134 17.16 -4.74 23.32
N ILE A 135 16.43 -3.69 22.87
CA ILE A 135 16.97 -2.69 21.94
C ILE A 135 17.19 -1.31 22.56
N GLY A 136 16.89 -1.15 23.86
CA GLY A 136 17.16 0.07 24.63
C GLY A 136 16.45 1.30 24.06
N GLU A 137 17.18 2.41 23.99
CA GLU A 137 16.70 3.71 23.49
C GLU A 137 16.20 3.70 22.04
N ARG A 138 16.49 2.65 21.27
CA ARG A 138 15.94 2.49 19.91
C ARG A 138 14.45 2.16 19.92
N MET A 139 13.94 1.61 21.02
CA MET A 139 12.50 1.50 21.23
C MET A 139 11.95 2.88 21.58
N GLN A 140 11.01 3.39 20.81
CA GLN A 140 10.45 4.71 21.02
C GLN A 140 9.18 4.64 21.86
N GLU A 141 8.75 5.80 22.35
CA GLU A 141 7.48 5.93 23.06
C GLU A 141 6.29 5.68 22.13
N LEU A 142 5.20 5.19 22.71
CA LEU A 142 3.94 4.98 22.01
C LEU A 142 3.44 6.32 21.45
N LEU A 143 3.19 6.34 20.15
CA LEU A 143 2.59 7.49 19.48
C LEU A 143 1.12 7.22 19.18
N ASN A 144 0.25 8.03 19.76
CA ASN A 144 -1.16 8.04 19.40
C ASN A 144 -1.34 8.88 18.13
N LEU A 145 -1.95 8.32 17.08
CA LEU A 145 -2.14 9.01 15.81
C LEU A 145 -3.25 10.09 15.83
N ASP A 146 -4.03 10.18 16.92
CA ASP A 146 -5.12 11.15 17.09
C ASP A 146 -4.76 12.43 17.85
N LYS A 147 -3.56 12.51 18.44
CA LYS A 147 -3.12 13.65 19.26
C LYS A 147 -1.85 14.27 18.71
#